data_AF-A0A7J7N031-F1
#
_entry.id   AF-A0A7J7N031-F1
#
_cell.length_a   1.000
_cell.length_b   1.000
_cell.length_c   1.000
_cell.angle_alpha   90.00
_cell.angle_beta   90.00
_cell.angle_gamma   90.00
#
_symmetry.space_group_name_H-M   'P 1'
#
loop_
_entity.id
_entity.type
_entity.pdbx_description
1 polymer ?
#
loop_
_entity_poly.entity_id
_entity_poly.type
_entity_poly.pdbx_seq_one_letter_code
_entity_poly.pdbx_strand_id
1 'polypeptide(L)'
;MLIYYIKISRHVFVLGESRALAITNMVLGLKEIHIRGEIRTYVDYTIDLLNVSEYRDNKIPTGWLGNRIVMRVRAERPPWYLLVVGGDLYVYELIQISRNTQRHSKGYKHSGSETSETLLYG
;
A
#
# COMPACT_ATOMS: atom_id res chain seq x y z
N MET A 1 20.35 -11.54 -11.53
CA MET A 1 19.44 -12.63 -11.17
C MET A 1 18.01 -12.12 -11.33
N LEU A 2 17.51 -12.10 -12.57
CA LEU A 2 16.12 -11.79 -12.85
C LEU A 2 15.28 -12.96 -12.34
N ILE A 3 14.49 -12.73 -11.30
CA ILE A 3 13.46 -13.68 -10.89
C ILE A 3 12.36 -13.55 -11.94
N TYR A 4 12.31 -14.53 -12.85
CA TYR A 4 11.28 -14.65 -13.86
C TYR A 4 9.92 -14.78 -13.15
N TYR A 5 9.14 -13.70 -13.24
CA TYR A 5 7.75 -13.68 -12.81
C TYR A 5 6.92 -14.51 -13.79
N ILE A 6 6.81 -15.82 -13.55
CA ILE A 6 5.73 -16.62 -14.14
C ILE A 6 4.45 -16.23 -13.40
N LYS A 7 3.83 -15.14 -13.86
CA LYS A 7 2.48 -14.75 -13.46
C LYS A 7 1.48 -15.56 -14.29
N ILE A 8 1.39 -16.85 -13.98
CA ILE A 8 0.29 -17.70 -14.45
C ILE A 8 -0.51 -18.04 -13.20
N SER A 9 -1.71 -17.45 -13.09
CA SER A 9 -2.66 -17.67 -11.98
C SER A 9 -2.26 -17.00 -10.65
N ARG A 10 -3.20 -16.90 -9.70
CA ARG A 10 -3.10 -16.20 -8.39
C ARG A 10 -2.05 -16.77 -7.40
N HIS A 11 -0.97 -17.35 -7.89
CA HIS A 11 0.05 -18.02 -7.09
C HIS A 11 1.39 -17.33 -7.27
N VAL A 12 2.11 -17.14 -6.18
CA VAL A 12 3.48 -16.60 -6.16
C VAL A 12 4.40 -17.75 -5.82
N PHE A 13 5.36 -18.01 -6.71
CA PHE A 13 6.40 -19.01 -6.51
C PHE A 13 7.74 -18.31 -6.31
N VAL A 14 8.55 -18.85 -5.42
CA VAL A 14 9.90 -18.34 -5.15
C VAL A 14 10.90 -19.48 -5.12
N LEU A 15 12.13 -19.15 -5.49
CA LEU A 15 13.26 -20.05 -5.43
C LEU A 15 14.31 -19.47 -4.47
N GLY A 16 14.97 -20.36 -3.73
CA GLY A 16 16.11 -20.03 -2.89
C GLY A 16 16.91 -21.28 -2.59
N GLU A 17 18.22 -21.14 -2.44
CA GLU A 17 19.16 -22.24 -2.13
C GLU A 17 18.93 -22.86 -0.75
N SER A 18 18.31 -22.10 0.15
CA SER A 18 17.88 -22.57 1.47
C SER A 18 16.46 -22.12 1.75
N ARG A 19 15.80 -22.80 2.70
CA ARG A 19 14.45 -22.43 3.14
C ARG A 19 14.39 -20.99 3.65
N ALA A 20 15.40 -20.55 4.40
CA ALA A 20 15.50 -19.18 4.89
C ALA A 20 15.62 -18.17 3.74
N LEU A 21 16.42 -18.48 2.72
CA LEU A 21 16.57 -17.62 1.54
C LEU A 21 15.28 -17.59 0.71
N ALA A 22 14.62 -18.73 0.52
CA ALA A 22 13.34 -18.81 -0.18
C ALA A 22 12.25 -17.98 0.53
N ILE A 23 12.15 -18.08 1.86
CA ILE A 23 11.22 -17.27 2.67
C ILE A 23 11.52 -15.77 2.50
N THR A 24 12.80 -15.39 2.55
CA THR A 24 13.22 -13.99 2.37
C THR A 24 12.84 -13.47 0.98
N ASN A 25 13.11 -14.25 -0.07
CA ASN A 25 12.70 -13.91 -1.43
C ASN A 25 11.18 -13.81 -1.57
N MET A 26 10.41 -14.67 -0.87
CA MET A 26 8.96 -14.60 -0.83
C MET A 26 8.45 -13.31 -0.21
N VAL A 27 9.00 -12.92 0.94
CA VAL A 27 8.63 -11.68 1.64
C VAL A 27 8.93 -10.47 0.77
N LEU A 28 10.08 -10.44 0.11
CA LEU A 28 10.45 -9.34 -0.81
C LEU A 28 9.49 -9.26 -2.01
N GLY A 29 9.22 -10.39 -2.66
CA GLY A 29 8.29 -10.44 -3.80
C GLY A 29 6.87 -10.02 -3.41
N LEU A 30 6.37 -10.49 -2.26
CA LEU A 30 5.05 -10.10 -1.75
C LEU A 30 4.95 -8.60 -1.47
N LYS A 31 5.99 -8.00 -0.86
CA LYS A 31 6.03 -6.55 -0.62
C LYS A 31 6.03 -5.76 -1.92
N GLU A 32 6.80 -6.19 -2.91
CA GLU A 32 6.86 -5.54 -4.21
C GLU A 32 5.49 -5.56 -4.93
N ILE A 33 4.85 -6.74 -4.98
CA ILE A 33 3.52 -6.92 -5.59
C ILE A 33 2.46 -6.09 -4.86
N HIS A 34 2.57 -5.98 -3.54
CA HIS A 34 1.65 -5.19 -2.73
C HIS A 34 1.78 -3.69 -2.99
N ILE A 35 3.02 -3.17 -3.03
CA ILE A 35 3.30 -1.76 -3.33
C ILE A 35 2.83 -1.39 -4.75
N ARG A 36 3.03 -2.29 -5.72
CA ARG A 36 2.53 -2.12 -7.10
C ARG A 36 1.00 -2.19 -7.19
N GLY A 37 0.31 -2.63 -6.13
CA GLY A 37 -1.15 -2.70 -6.06
C GLY A 37 -1.77 -3.85 -6.86
N GLU A 38 -0.97 -4.82 -7.30
CA GLU A 38 -1.41 -5.98 -8.09
C GLU A 38 -2.19 -7.00 -7.24
N ILE A 39 -1.80 -7.18 -5.99
CA ILE A 39 -2.50 -7.99 -4.99
C ILE A 39 -2.64 -7.15 -3.71
N ARG A 40 -3.88 -6.80 -3.37
CA ARG A 40 -4.17 -5.91 -2.23
C ARG A 40 -4.63 -6.65 -0.98
N THR A 41 -4.99 -7.93 -1.10
CA THR A 41 -5.61 -8.69 -0.01
C THR A 41 -4.62 -9.69 0.59
N TYR A 42 -4.66 -9.81 1.93
CA TYR A 42 -3.96 -10.83 2.71
C TYR A 42 -2.42 -10.85 2.63
N VAL A 43 -1.78 -9.94 1.91
CA VAL A 43 -0.31 -9.84 1.82
C VAL A 43 0.31 -9.64 3.20
N ASP A 44 -0.19 -8.68 3.98
CA ASP A 44 0.35 -8.37 5.32
C ASP A 44 0.31 -9.59 6.25
N TYR A 45 -0.80 -10.33 6.24
CA TYR A 45 -0.95 -11.55 7.04
C TYR A 45 -0.08 -12.70 6.54
N THR A 46 0.15 -12.79 5.23
CA THR A 46 1.03 -13.80 4.65
C THR A 46 2.49 -13.51 5.03
N ILE A 47 2.92 -12.25 4.98
CA ILE A 47 4.24 -11.82 5.43
C ILE A 47 4.41 -12.11 6.93
N ASP A 48 3.40 -11.81 7.75
CA ASP A 48 3.40 -12.15 9.17
C ASP A 48 3.58 -13.66 9.38
N LEU A 49 2.78 -14.50 8.71
CA LEU A 49 2.88 -15.96 8.78
C LEU A 49 4.29 -16.48 8.42
N LEU A 50 4.91 -15.93 7.37
CA LEU A 50 6.26 -16.30 6.93
C LEU A 50 7.35 -15.92 7.95
N ASN A 51 7.07 -14.93 8.81
CA ASN A 51 8.00 -14.44 9.82
C ASN A 51 7.87 -15.13 11.19
N VAL A 52 6.75 -15.81 11.47
CA VAL A 52 6.54 -16.55 12.72
C VAL A 52 7.58 -17.67 12.89
N SER A 53 8.11 -17.82 14.11
CA SER A 53 9.12 -18.82 14.46
C SER A 53 8.71 -20.25 14.10
N GLU A 54 7.47 -20.63 14.36
CA GLU A 54 6.92 -21.95 14.09
C GLU A 54 6.95 -22.27 12.59
N TYR A 55 6.68 -21.25 11.75
CA TYR A 55 6.84 -21.38 10.32
C TYR A 55 8.32 -21.47 9.94
N ARG A 56 9.20 -20.61 10.47
CA ARG A 56 10.64 -20.60 10.14
C ARG A 56 11.39 -21.88 10.56
N ASP A 57 11.02 -22.46 11.69
CA ASP A 57 11.60 -23.68 12.25
C ASP A 57 10.96 -24.96 11.69
N ASN A 58 10.02 -24.85 10.75
CA ASN A 58 9.30 -25.97 10.16
C ASN A 58 8.48 -26.80 11.18
N LYS A 59 7.94 -26.14 12.21
CA LYS A 59 7.13 -26.73 13.28
C LYS A 59 5.65 -26.38 13.09
N ILE A 60 5.09 -26.75 11.94
CA ILE A 60 3.72 -26.40 11.54
C ILE A 60 2.76 -27.61 11.63
N PRO A 61 2.04 -27.80 12.76
CA PRO A 61 1.01 -28.83 12.84
C PRO A 61 -0.20 -28.48 11.94
N THR A 62 -0.97 -29.50 11.53
CA THR A 62 -2.12 -29.34 10.61
C THR A 62 -3.19 -28.37 11.11
N GLY A 63 -3.36 -28.22 12.43
CA GLY A 63 -4.29 -27.27 13.03
C GLY A 63 -3.73 -25.86 13.29
N TRP A 64 -2.44 -25.60 12.98
CA TRP A 64 -1.75 -24.36 13.37
C TRP A 64 -2.41 -23.10 12.82
N LEU A 65 -2.70 -23.09 11.51
CA LEU A 65 -3.33 -21.93 10.87
C LEU A 65 -4.74 -21.70 11.41
N GLY A 66 -5.49 -22.77 11.64
CA GLY A 66 -6.82 -22.71 12.24
C GLY A 66 -6.78 -22.08 13.64
N ASN A 67 -5.82 -22.48 14.48
CA ASN A 67 -5.63 -21.91 15.80
C ASN A 67 -5.34 -20.40 15.74
N ARG A 68 -4.46 -19.94 14.82
CA ARG A 68 -4.22 -18.50 14.63
C ARG A 68 -5.48 -17.73 14.19
N ILE A 69 -6.32 -18.35 13.35
CA ILE A 69 -7.60 -17.77 12.91
C ILE A 69 -8.57 -17.64 14.09
N VAL A 70 -8.72 -18.69 14.90
CA VAL A 70 -9.58 -18.69 16.09
C VAL A 70 -9.10 -17.64 17.10
N MET A 71 -7.79 -17.53 17.31
CA MET A 71 -7.18 -16.51 18.16
C MET A 71 -7.21 -15.10 17.56
N ARG A 72 -7.75 -14.92 16.35
CA ARG A 72 -7.84 -13.65 15.63
C ARG A 72 -6.49 -12.94 15.54
N VAL A 73 -5.41 -13.69 15.34
CA VAL A 73 -4.08 -13.12 15.17
C VAL A 73 -4.08 -12.24 13.92
N ARG A 74 -3.65 -11.00 14.07
CA ARG A 74 -3.59 -10.00 12.99
C ARG A 74 -2.15 -9.73 12.62
N ALA A 75 -1.93 -9.37 11.37
CA ALA A 75 -0.65 -8.81 10.95
C ALA A 75 -0.35 -7.56 11.78
N GLU A 76 0.94 -7.36 12.05
CA GLU A 76 1.43 -6.16 12.70
C GLU A 76 0.96 -4.92 11.94
N ARG A 77 0.43 -3.94 12.68
CA ARG A 77 0.02 -2.65 12.12
C ARG A 77 1.05 -1.59 12.50
N PRO A 78 1.20 -0.55 11.66
CA PRO A 78 2.02 0.60 12.03
C PRO A 78 1.58 1.15 13.39
N PRO A 79 2.52 1.65 14.21
CA PRO A 79 2.19 2.32 15.46
C PRO A 79 1.11 3.40 15.27
N TRP A 80 0.18 3.47 16.22
CA TRP A 80 -1.03 4.32 16.09
C TRP A 80 -0.70 5.79 15.84
N TYR A 81 0.38 6.31 16.42
CA TYR A 81 0.77 7.72 16.24
C TYR A 81 1.19 8.03 14.80
N LEU A 82 1.81 7.08 14.08
CA LEU A 82 2.12 7.26 12.66
C LEU A 82 0.85 7.33 11.82
N LEU A 83 -0.18 6.55 12.21
CA LEU A 83 -1.47 6.58 11.52
C LEU A 83 -2.18 7.91 11.74
N VAL A 84 -2.16 8.44 12.97
CA VAL A 84 -2.75 9.76 13.29
C VAL A 84 -2.02 10.87 12.54
N VAL A 85 -0.70 10.95 12.67
CA VAL A 85 0.10 12.00 12.02
C VAL A 85 0.01 11.92 10.49
N GLY A 86 0.08 10.71 9.93
CA GLY A 86 -0.08 10.50 8.49
C GLY A 86 -1.48 10.86 7.99
N GLY A 87 -2.52 10.56 8.78
CA GLY A 87 -3.91 10.94 8.48
C GLY A 87 -4.11 12.45 8.48
N ASP A 88 -3.59 13.13 9.51
CA ASP A 88 -3.67 14.60 9.62
C ASP A 88 -2.93 15.29 8.46
N LEU A 89 -1.73 14.82 8.11
CA LEU A 89 -0.96 15.35 6.99
C LEU A 89 -1.71 15.18 5.66
N TYR A 90 -2.30 14.00 5.44
CA TYR A 90 -3.09 13.72 4.25
C TYR A 90 -4.32 14.63 4.14
N VAL A 91 -5.07 14.80 5.23
CA VAL A 91 -6.24 15.70 5.26
C VAL A 91 -5.82 17.15 5.01
N TYR A 92 -4.72 17.59 5.62
CA TYR A 92 -4.19 18.93 5.39
C TYR A 92 -3.85 19.16 3.92
N GLU A 93 -3.17 18.21 3.28
CA GLU A 93 -2.83 18.28 1.85
C GLU A 93 -4.08 18.37 0.97
N LEU A 94 -5.10 17.55 1.22
CA LEU A 94 -6.37 17.61 0.49
C LEU A 94 -7.07 18.97 0.64
N ILE A 95 -7.06 19.54 1.85
CA ILE A 95 -7.63 20.87 2.10
C ILE A 95 -6.85 21.94 1.33
N GLN A 96 -5.51 21.85 1.28
CA GLN A 96 -4.70 22.82 0.53
C GLN A 96 -4.90 22.71 -0.97
N ILE A 97 -4.97 21.49 -1.51
CA ILE A 97 -5.31 21.26 -2.93
C ILE A 97 -6.67 21.87 -3.25
N SER A 98 -7.69 21.62 -2.43
CA SER A 98 -9.03 22.19 -2.63
C SER A 98 -9.02 23.73 -2.61
N ARG A 99 -8.32 24.34 -1.65
CA ARG A 99 -8.15 25.81 -1.57
C ARG A 99 -7.44 26.36 -2.80
N ASN A 100 -6.41 25.69 -3.30
CA ASN A 100 -5.66 26.10 -4.48
C ASN A 100 -6.51 26.02 -5.75
N THR A 101 -7.32 24.96 -5.92
CA THR A 101 -8.26 24.84 -7.05
C THR A 101 -9.32 25.95 -7.03
N GLN A 102 -9.84 26.32 -5.85
CA GLN A 102 -10.82 27.41 -5.72
C GLN A 102 -10.21 28.78 -6.06
N ARG A 103 -8.95 29.02 -5.66
CA ARG A 103 -8.21 30.23 -6.04
C ARG A 103 -7.96 30.32 -7.54
N HIS A 104 -7.54 29.21 -8.16
CA HIS A 104 -7.37 29.14 -9.62
C HIS A 104 -8.68 29.38 -10.38
N SER A 105 -9.81 28.83 -9.91
CA SER A 105 -11.13 29.06 -10.52
C SER A 105 -11.60 30.52 -10.38
N LYS A 106 -11.34 31.18 -9.24
CA LYS A 106 -11.64 32.62 -9.07
C LYS A 106 -10.73 33.52 -9.93
N GLY A 107 -9.46 33.16 -10.10
CA GLY A 107 -8.53 33.88 -10.99
C GLY A 107 -9.00 33.91 -12.45
N TYR A 108 -9.55 32.80 -12.96
CA TYR A 108 -10.15 32.76 -14.30
C TYR A 108 -11.39 33.65 -14.44
N LYS A 109 -12.22 33.75 -13.39
CA LYS A 109 -13.42 34.60 -13.42
C LYS A 109 -13.11 36.10 -13.37
N HIS A 110 -12.02 36.51 -12.72
CA HIS A 110 -11.57 37.91 -12.71
C HIS A 110 -10.88 38.32 -14.01
N SER A 111 -10.08 37.44 -14.62
CA SER A 111 -9.44 37.71 -15.91
C SER A 111 -10.42 37.77 -17.10
N GLY A 112 -11.58 37.09 -17.03
CA GLY A 112 -12.60 37.13 -18.07
C GLY A 112 -13.57 38.31 -17.97
N SER A 113 -13.68 38.97 -16.80
CA SER A 113 -14.52 40.16 -16.64
C SER A 113 -13.82 41.46 -17.04
N GLU A 114 -12.49 41.54 -16.90
CA GLU A 114 -11.74 42.75 -17.27
C GLU A 114 -11.57 42.91 -18.80
N THR A 115 -11.54 41.82 -19.56
CA THR A 115 -11.38 41.89 -21.03
C THR A 115 -12.63 42.32 -21.80
N SER A 116 -13.82 42.28 -21.17
CA SER A 116 -15.08 42.69 -21.82
C SER A 116 -15.44 44.16 -21.58
N GLU A 117 -14.89 44.82 -20.56
CA GLU A 117 -15.12 46.25 -20.31
C GLU A 117 -14.18 47.17 -21.10
N THR A 118 -13.00 46.68 -21.52
CA THR A 118 -12.05 47.46 -22.35
C THR A 118 -12.38 47.52 -23.85
N LEU A 119 -13.36 46.76 -24.35
CA LEU A 119 -13.76 46.77 -25.77
C LEU A 119 -15.02 47.62 -26.05
N LEU A 120 -15.63 48.24 -25.04
CA LEU A 120 -16.81 49.12 -25.17
C LEU A 120 -16.49 50.62 -25.07
N TYR A 121 -15.23 50.98 -24.77
CA TYR A 121 -14.74 52.37 -24.69
C TYR A 121 -13.59 52.64 -25.68
N GLY A 122 -13.66 52.08 -26.88
CA GLY A 122 -12.75 52.34 -28.00
C GLY A 122 -13.49 52.81 -29.24
#